data_AF-A0A6N8UWI1-F1
#
_entry.id   AF-A0A6N8UWI1-F1
#
_cell.length_a   1.000
_cell.length_b   1.000
_cell.length_c   1.000
_cell.angle_alpha   90.00
_cell.angle_beta   90.00
_cell.angle_gamma   90.00
#
_symmetry.space_group_name_H-M   'P 1'
#
loop_
_entity.id
_entity.type
_entity.pdbx_description
1 polymer ?
#
loop_
_entity_poly.entity_id
_entity_poly.type
_entity_poly.pdbx_seq_one_letter_code
_entity_poly.pdbx_strand_id
1 'polypeptide(L)'
;MLATPCTAPVVGTAVGFALTRGFGDIVLVFLGLGLGMAVPWLLVAVRPGLLAMLPRPGPWMGRLKLVLALMLLGTAIWLLSVLHSAAGVIPTAVAAGLSGLAVLAFAVRTAERIVPVVRGAGLASLVLAVLFPAMAGYTGPGDRMPASDPLWRPLNPAAVPHLAADQVLLVDVTADWCVTCVVNKRLVLDRPPIRNLLEVGDIVGLRGDWTLPDSDIAAYLATHQRLGVPFNAVYGPGLPEGEVLPELLTADAIIEAVQRAKRAKVR
;
A
#
# COMPACT_ATOMS: atom_id res chain seq x y z
N MET A 1 9.57 15.53 -11.46
CA MET A 1 8.38 15.73 -10.60
C MET A 1 7.37 14.60 -10.79
N LEU A 2 7.77 13.33 -10.58
CA LEU A 2 6.85 12.18 -10.69
C LEU A 2 6.41 11.61 -9.32
N ALA A 3 7.09 12.00 -8.25
CA ALA A 3 6.81 11.56 -6.89
C ALA A 3 6.02 12.62 -6.09
N THR A 4 5.11 13.36 -6.74
CA THR A 4 4.09 14.09 -5.97
C THR A 4 3.19 13.04 -5.32
N PRO A 5 3.11 12.97 -3.98
CA PRO A 5 2.42 11.87 -3.28
C PRO A 5 0.94 11.74 -3.66
N CYS A 6 0.35 12.79 -4.23
CA CYS A 6 -1.01 12.81 -4.77
C CYS A 6 -1.21 12.05 -6.10
N THR A 7 -0.15 11.78 -6.88
CA THR A 7 -0.22 10.99 -8.12
C THR A 7 0.35 9.59 -7.97
N ALA A 8 0.99 9.30 -6.84
CA ALA A 8 1.68 8.05 -6.56
C ALA A 8 0.81 6.77 -6.71
N PRO A 9 -0.49 6.73 -6.33
CA PRO A 9 -1.30 5.52 -6.48
C PRO A 9 -1.59 5.18 -7.95
N VAL A 10 -1.88 6.20 -8.77
CA VAL A 10 -2.26 6.02 -10.18
C VAL A 10 -1.02 5.77 -11.05
N VAL A 11 0.07 6.50 -10.79
CA VAL A 11 1.32 6.32 -11.54
C VAL A 11 2.05 5.04 -11.08
N GLY A 12 1.99 4.71 -9.78
CA GLY A 12 2.64 3.51 -9.23
C GLY A 12 2.08 2.20 -9.78
N THR A 13 0.75 2.09 -9.92
CA THR A 13 0.09 0.92 -10.53
C THR A 13 0.41 0.81 -12.03
N ALA A 14 0.40 1.93 -12.77
CA ALA A 14 0.77 1.95 -14.18
C ALA A 14 2.24 1.56 -14.42
N VAL A 15 3.16 2.02 -13.58
CA VAL A 15 4.58 1.66 -13.64
C VAL A 15 4.79 0.19 -13.25
N GLY A 16 4.08 -0.31 -12.23
CA GLY A 16 4.11 -1.73 -11.85
C GLY A 16 3.68 -2.65 -12.99
N PHE A 17 2.63 -2.28 -13.73
CA PHE A 17 2.19 -3.01 -14.93
C PHE A 17 3.15 -2.87 -16.11
N ALA A 18 3.80 -1.72 -16.27
CA ALA A 18 4.79 -1.53 -17.34
C ALA A 18 6.05 -2.39 -17.10
N LEU A 19 6.47 -2.56 -15.85
CA LEU A 19 7.65 -3.36 -15.49
C LEU A 19 7.46 -4.87 -15.69
N THR A 20 6.21 -5.36 -15.76
CA THR A 20 5.92 -6.76 -16.08
C THR A 20 5.79 -7.03 -17.57
N ARG A 21 5.84 -5.97 -18.42
CA ARG A 21 5.78 -6.08 -19.87
C ARG A 21 7.09 -5.64 -20.55
N GLY A 22 7.33 -6.14 -21.77
CA GLY A 22 8.59 -5.94 -22.49
C GLY A 22 8.93 -4.48 -22.80
N PHE A 23 10.16 -4.22 -23.23
CA PHE A 23 10.73 -2.87 -23.44
C PHE A 23 9.85 -1.93 -24.28
N GLY A 24 9.13 -2.46 -25.29
CA GLY A 24 8.24 -1.68 -26.14
C GLY A 24 7.05 -1.07 -25.38
N ASP A 25 6.44 -1.81 -24.45
CA ASP A 25 5.30 -1.32 -23.67
C ASP A 25 5.72 -0.25 -22.66
N ILE A 26 6.92 -0.39 -22.09
CA ILE A 26 7.51 0.63 -21.21
C ILE A 26 7.63 1.96 -21.97
N VAL A 27 8.25 1.96 -23.15
CA VAL A 27 8.42 3.16 -23.96
C VAL A 27 7.08 3.79 -24.31
N LEU A 28 6.07 2.98 -24.63
CA LEU A 28 4.73 3.44 -25.02
C LEU A 28 3.96 4.06 -23.85
N VAL A 29 4.02 3.46 -22.66
CA VAL A 29 3.39 4.00 -21.44
C VAL A 29 4.06 5.30 -21.02
N PHE A 30 5.40 5.37 -21.02
CA PHE A 30 6.13 6.59 -20.67
C PHE A 30 5.91 7.72 -21.70
N LEU A 31 5.85 7.39 -22.99
CA LEU A 31 5.47 8.37 -24.03
C LEU A 31 4.04 8.86 -23.83
N GLY A 32 3.08 7.97 -23.60
CA GLY A 32 1.69 8.32 -23.35
C GLY A 32 1.52 9.22 -22.12
N LEU A 33 2.24 8.92 -21.03
CA LEU A 33 2.23 9.74 -19.82
C LEU A 33 2.86 11.12 -20.06
N GLY A 34 3.98 11.17 -20.78
CA GLY A 34 4.65 12.41 -21.17
C GLY A 34 3.77 13.29 -22.06
N LEU A 35 3.13 12.68 -23.07
CA LEU A 35 2.20 13.38 -23.96
C LEU A 35 0.97 13.86 -23.19
N GLY A 36 0.41 13.04 -22.31
CA GLY A 36 -0.74 13.39 -21.48
C GLY A 36 -0.48 14.58 -20.55
N MET A 37 0.73 14.70 -20.00
CA MET A 37 1.14 15.86 -19.19
C MET A 37 1.47 17.09 -20.04
N ALA A 38 1.93 16.91 -21.28
CA ALA A 38 2.24 18.01 -22.20
C ALA A 38 1.00 18.59 -22.91
N VAL A 39 0.00 17.76 -23.21
CA VAL A 39 -1.23 18.13 -23.92
C VAL A 39 -1.98 19.30 -23.27
N PRO A 40 -2.19 19.37 -21.95
CA PRO A 40 -2.87 20.51 -21.31
C PRO A 40 -2.14 21.83 -21.57
N TRP A 41 -0.81 21.80 -21.49
CA TRP A 41 0.03 22.98 -21.71
C TRP A 41 0.07 23.38 -23.19
N LEU A 42 0.14 22.40 -24.10
CA LEU A 42 0.03 22.64 -25.53
C LEU A 42 -1.33 23.22 -25.92
N LEU A 43 -2.42 22.71 -25.32
CA LEU A 43 -3.78 23.19 -25.56
C LEU A 43 -3.95 24.66 -25.11
N VAL A 44 -3.35 25.02 -23.98
CA VAL A 44 -3.32 26.40 -23.47
C VAL A 44 -2.45 27.31 -24.36
N ALA A 45 -1.33 26.81 -24.89
CA ALA A 45 -0.47 27.56 -25.80
C ALA A 45 -1.16 27.88 -27.15
N VAL A 46 -1.98 26.96 -27.67
CA VAL A 46 -2.73 27.15 -28.93
C VAL A 46 -3.95 28.07 -28.75
N ARG A 47 -4.54 28.12 -27.55
CA ARG A 47 -5.67 29.02 -27.24
C ARG A 47 -5.44 29.84 -25.97
N PRO A 48 -4.78 31.02 -26.07
CA PRO A 48 -4.57 31.90 -24.92
C PRO A 48 -5.90 32.42 -24.30
N GLY A 49 -7.02 32.31 -25.01
CA GLY A 49 -8.36 32.62 -24.49
C GLY A 49 -8.80 31.71 -23.33
N LEU A 50 -8.23 30.50 -23.18
CA LEU A 50 -8.53 29.62 -22.04
C LEU A 50 -7.99 30.17 -20.71
N LEU A 51 -6.90 30.94 -20.75
CA LEU A 51 -6.35 31.61 -19.56
C LEU A 51 -7.28 32.69 -19.01
N ALA A 52 -8.14 33.28 -19.86
CA ALA A 52 -9.14 34.26 -19.44
C ALA A 52 -10.37 33.63 -18.76
N MET A 53 -10.56 32.30 -18.90
CA MET A 53 -11.64 31.53 -18.28
C MET A 53 -11.28 31.03 -16.87
N LEU A 54 -9.99 31.12 -16.48
CA LEU A 54 -9.58 30.82 -15.12
C LEU A 54 -10.03 31.94 -14.17
N PRO A 55 -10.71 31.61 -13.06
CA PRO A 55 -11.12 32.61 -12.08
C PRO A 55 -9.88 33.34 -11.56
N ARG A 56 -9.97 34.67 -11.48
CA ARG A 56 -8.87 35.52 -10.96
C ARG A 56 -8.43 34.99 -9.59
N PRO A 57 -7.12 34.94 -9.29
CA PRO A 57 -6.62 34.49 -8.00
C PRO A 57 -7.15 35.42 -6.89
N GLY A 58 -8.24 34.99 -6.26
CA GLY A 58 -8.92 35.67 -5.18
C GLY A 58 -8.94 34.83 -3.90
N PRO A 59 -9.80 35.15 -2.91
CA PRO A 59 -9.84 34.46 -1.61
C PRO A 59 -10.20 32.96 -1.71
N TRP A 60 -10.74 32.50 -2.84
CA TRP A 60 -10.95 31.07 -3.09
C TRP A 60 -9.63 30.29 -3.22
N MET A 61 -8.58 30.89 -3.80
CA MET A 61 -7.26 30.28 -3.92
C MET A 61 -6.62 30.01 -2.54
N GLY A 62 -6.89 30.90 -1.56
CA GLY A 62 -6.47 30.70 -0.17
C GLY A 62 -7.12 29.48 0.47
N ARG A 63 -8.45 29.31 0.28
CA ARG A 63 -9.19 28.12 0.76
C ARG A 63 -8.72 26.84 0.09
N LEU A 64 -8.50 26.86 -1.23
CA LEU A 64 -7.98 25.71 -1.97
C LEU A 64 -6.60 25.32 -1.47
N LYS A 65 -5.69 26.29 -1.26
CA LYS A 65 -4.35 26.04 -0.72
C LYS A 65 -4.41 25.40 0.66
N LEU A 66 -5.32 25.84 1.53
CA LEU A 66 -5.51 25.26 2.85
C LEU A 66 -6.01 23.81 2.77
N VAL A 67 -7.00 23.54 1.92
CA VAL A 67 -7.52 22.17 1.71
C VAL A 67 -6.44 21.25 1.16
N LEU A 68 -5.67 21.70 0.16
CA LEU A 68 -4.56 20.93 -0.41
C LEU A 68 -3.47 20.66 0.65
N ALA A 69 -3.11 21.67 1.44
CA ALA A 69 -2.13 21.52 2.50
C ALA A 69 -2.59 20.52 3.57
N LEU A 70 -3.88 20.53 3.93
CA LEU A 70 -4.46 19.60 4.90
C LEU A 70 -4.52 18.17 4.35
N MET A 71 -4.89 17.98 3.07
CA MET A 71 -4.79 16.67 2.42
C MET A 71 -3.35 16.15 2.40
N LEU A 72 -2.38 17.02 2.09
CA LEU A 72 -0.96 16.64 2.06
C LEU A 72 -0.45 16.24 3.45
N LEU A 73 -0.85 16.97 4.50
CA LEU A 73 -0.58 16.58 5.90
C LEU A 73 -1.20 15.24 6.25
N GLY A 74 -2.43 14.97 5.82
CA GLY A 74 -3.07 13.66 5.97
C GLY A 74 -2.24 12.54 5.33
N THR A 75 -1.76 12.75 4.10
CA THR A 75 -0.88 11.76 3.43
C THR A 75 0.47 11.59 4.14
N ALA A 76 1.05 12.66 4.69
CA ALA A 76 2.28 12.58 5.45
C ALA A 76 2.09 11.75 6.72
N ILE A 77 1.01 12.01 7.48
CA ILE A 77 0.66 11.23 8.68
C ILE A 77 0.46 9.75 8.33
N TRP A 78 -0.24 9.48 7.23
CA TRP A 78 -0.44 8.11 6.75
C TRP A 78 0.89 7.43 6.39
N LEU A 79 1.79 8.10 5.66
CA LEU A 79 3.12 7.57 5.33
C LEU A 79 3.98 7.33 6.58
N LEU A 80 3.88 8.20 7.60
CA LEU A 80 4.55 7.96 8.88
C LEU A 80 4.04 6.69 9.56
N SER A 81 2.73 6.42 9.48
CA SER A 81 2.16 5.18 10.03
C SER A 81 2.66 3.93 9.28
N VAL A 82 2.81 4.02 7.95
CA VAL A 82 3.37 2.95 7.12
C VAL A 82 4.85 2.71 7.43
N LEU A 83 5.63 3.78 7.56
CA LEU A 83 7.04 3.70 7.93
C LEU A 83 7.21 3.07 9.34
N HIS A 84 6.24 3.28 10.23
CA HIS A 84 6.25 2.69 11.58
C HIS A 84 6.04 1.19 11.55
N SER A 85 5.12 0.72 10.70
CA SER A 85 4.91 -0.71 10.47
C SER A 85 6.09 -1.37 9.75
N ALA A 86 6.73 -0.67 8.80
CA ALA A 86 7.74 -1.26 7.93
C ALA A 86 9.18 -1.18 8.47
N ALA A 87 9.53 -0.14 9.22
CA ALA A 87 10.91 0.13 9.64
C ALA A 87 11.08 0.27 11.17
N GLY A 88 9.99 0.19 11.93
CA GLY A 88 10.00 0.30 13.39
C GLY A 88 9.98 1.74 13.92
N VAL A 89 10.02 1.89 15.25
CA VAL A 89 9.69 3.14 15.98
C VAL A 89 10.78 4.23 15.84
N ILE A 90 12.03 3.82 15.60
CA ILE A 90 13.19 4.70 15.59
C ILE A 90 13.27 5.53 14.30
N PRO A 91 13.24 4.93 13.09
CA PRO A 91 13.27 5.72 11.85
C PRO A 91 12.04 6.61 11.70
N THR A 92 10.88 6.21 12.25
CA THR A 92 9.69 7.06 12.25
C THR A 92 9.81 8.25 13.18
N ALA A 93 10.34 8.06 14.39
CA ALA A 93 10.59 9.18 15.30
C ALA A 93 11.58 10.20 14.71
N VAL A 94 12.63 9.73 14.03
CA VAL A 94 13.60 10.60 13.35
C VAL A 94 12.97 11.34 12.17
N ALA A 95 12.21 10.65 11.32
CA ALA A 95 11.52 11.28 10.18
C ALA A 95 10.46 12.30 10.64
N ALA A 96 9.69 11.96 11.67
CA ALA A 96 8.72 12.86 12.31
C ALA A 96 9.40 14.09 12.92
N GLY A 97 10.52 13.88 13.61
CA GLY A 97 11.32 14.96 14.22
C GLY A 97 11.86 15.92 13.16
N LEU A 98 12.50 15.40 12.10
CA LEU A 98 13.07 16.22 11.02
C LEU A 98 12.00 16.99 10.24
N SER A 99 10.88 16.35 9.93
CA SER A 99 9.76 17.00 9.23
C SER A 99 9.10 18.08 10.11
N GLY A 100 8.91 17.82 11.40
CA GLY A 100 8.45 18.82 12.37
C GLY A 100 9.41 20.00 12.50
N LEU A 101 10.72 19.75 12.53
CA LEU A 101 11.77 20.76 12.61
C LEU A 101 11.82 21.63 11.34
N ALA A 102 11.63 21.03 10.16
CA ALA A 102 11.53 21.76 8.90
C ALA A 102 10.29 22.67 8.84
N VAL A 103 9.13 22.19 9.30
CA VAL A 103 7.90 22.99 9.40
C VAL A 103 8.08 24.13 10.40
N LEU A 104 8.72 23.85 11.54
CA LEU A 104 9.01 24.86 12.56
C LEU A 104 9.98 25.93 12.04
N ALA A 105 11.07 25.52 11.37
CA ALA A 105 12.03 26.43 10.76
C ALA A 105 11.38 27.30 9.68
N PHE A 106 10.49 26.74 8.87
CA PHE A 106 9.71 27.48 7.87
C PHE A 106 8.73 28.45 8.54
N ALA A 107 8.01 28.04 9.57
CA ALA A 107 7.09 28.89 10.32
C ALA A 107 7.81 30.07 10.99
N VAL A 108 8.98 29.82 11.60
CA VAL A 108 9.82 30.87 12.22
C VAL A 108 10.37 31.83 11.17
N ARG A 109 10.73 31.34 9.97
CA ARG A 109 11.26 32.19 8.89
C ARG A 109 10.19 33.07 8.23
N THR A 110 8.93 32.62 8.22
CA THR A 110 7.82 33.34 7.56
C THR A 110 7.08 34.28 8.51
N ALA A 111 7.26 34.11 9.83
CA ALA A 111 6.54 34.87 10.84
C ALA A 111 7.49 35.77 11.65
N GLU A 112 7.81 36.96 11.14
CA GLU A 112 8.58 37.98 11.88
C GLU A 112 7.90 38.47 13.18
N ARG A 113 6.63 38.08 13.44
CA ARG A 113 5.84 38.53 14.61
C ARG A 113 5.46 37.47 15.65
N ILE A 114 5.81 36.18 15.49
CA ILE A 114 5.29 35.10 16.37
C ILE A 114 6.42 34.41 17.19
N VAL A 115 7.51 35.13 17.43
CA VAL A 115 8.84 34.58 17.73
C VAL A 115 9.00 33.86 19.09
N PRO A 116 8.35 34.21 20.23
CA PRO A 116 8.65 33.54 21.50
C PRO A 116 7.83 32.25 21.75
N VAL A 117 6.56 32.22 21.33
CA VAL A 117 5.64 31.08 21.61
C VAL A 117 5.95 29.87 20.73
N VAL A 118 6.29 30.10 19.46
CA VAL A 118 6.62 29.02 18.50
C VAL A 118 8.01 28.43 18.78
N ARG A 119 8.94 29.24 19.33
CA ARG A 119 10.25 28.75 19.79
C ARG A 119 10.15 27.82 21.00
N GLY A 120 9.32 28.16 21.99
CA GLY A 120 9.09 27.31 23.17
C GLY A 120 8.37 26.00 22.83
N ALA A 121 7.33 26.06 21.99
CA ALA A 121 6.60 24.88 21.53
C ALA A 121 7.45 23.97 20.62
N GLY A 122 8.30 24.56 19.79
CA GLY A 122 9.22 23.82 18.92
C GLY A 122 10.30 23.05 19.66
N LEU A 123 10.95 23.70 20.64
CA LEU A 123 11.91 23.05 21.54
C LEU A 123 11.25 21.98 22.40
N ALA A 124 10.03 22.22 22.91
CA ALA A 124 9.27 21.21 23.64
C ALA A 124 8.89 20.01 22.76
N SER A 125 8.53 20.23 21.50
CA SER A 125 8.23 19.14 20.55
C SER A 125 9.47 18.34 20.16
N LEU A 126 10.64 18.99 20.06
CA LEU A 126 11.93 18.34 19.79
C LEU A 126 12.36 17.48 20.98
N VAL A 127 12.22 18.02 22.20
CA VAL A 127 12.51 17.33 23.45
C VAL A 127 11.56 16.15 23.65
N LEU A 128 10.27 16.31 23.32
CA LEU A 128 9.30 15.23 23.36
C LEU A 128 9.58 14.17 22.28
N ALA A 129 9.92 14.56 21.05
CA ALA A 129 10.26 13.62 19.98
C ALA A 129 11.53 12.80 20.26
N VAL A 130 12.48 13.36 21.02
CA VAL A 130 13.74 12.68 21.39
C VAL A 130 13.60 11.86 22.69
N LEU A 131 12.89 12.36 23.71
CA LEU A 131 12.78 11.68 25.01
C LEU A 131 11.62 10.67 25.09
N PHE A 132 10.55 10.84 24.31
CA PHE A 132 9.40 9.93 24.33
C PHE A 132 9.76 8.49 23.90
N PRO A 133 10.55 8.25 22.83
CA PRO A 133 10.99 6.88 22.51
C PRO A 133 12.04 6.34 23.50
N ALA A 134 12.76 7.20 24.23
CA ALA A 134 13.69 6.76 25.28
C ALA A 134 12.97 6.29 26.57
N MET A 135 11.80 6.85 26.87
CA MET A 135 10.97 6.49 28.03
C MET A 135 9.96 5.37 27.75
N ALA A 136 9.58 5.16 26.48
CA ALA A 136 8.56 4.17 26.10
C ALA A 136 9.03 2.71 26.13
N GLY A 137 10.30 2.44 26.48
CA GLY A 137 10.86 1.11 26.48
C GLY A 137 11.12 0.62 25.06
N TYR A 138 12.38 0.30 24.77
CA TYR A 138 12.81 -0.30 23.52
C TYR A 138 12.29 -1.74 23.45
N THR A 139 11.07 -1.95 22.97
CA THR A 139 10.66 -3.27 22.47
C THR A 139 11.15 -3.36 21.03
N GLY A 140 12.06 -4.30 20.78
CA GLY A 140 12.64 -4.50 19.46
C GLY A 140 11.60 -4.87 18.39
N PRO A 141 12.01 -5.08 17.12
CA PRO A 141 11.12 -5.45 16.02
C PRO A 141 10.52 -6.87 16.12
N GLY A 142 10.51 -7.48 17.30
CA GLY A 142 9.92 -8.80 17.56
C GLY A 142 8.82 -8.67 18.61
N ASP A 143 7.77 -9.45 18.48
CA ASP A 143 6.65 -9.58 19.44
C ASP A 143 5.51 -8.56 19.33
N ARG A 144 5.23 -8.05 18.14
CA ARG A 144 3.80 -7.98 17.76
C ARG A 144 3.43 -9.35 17.23
N MET A 145 3.02 -10.25 18.13
CA MET A 145 2.23 -11.41 17.74
C MET A 145 1.03 -10.84 16.98
N PRO A 146 0.89 -11.01 15.65
CA PRO A 146 -0.33 -10.61 14.98
C PRO A 146 -1.44 -11.38 15.68
N ALA A 147 -2.56 -10.73 16.00
CA ALA A 147 -3.74 -11.45 16.45
C ALA A 147 -4.06 -12.49 15.37
N SER A 148 -3.62 -13.73 15.59
CA SER A 148 -3.69 -14.78 14.60
C SER A 148 -5.13 -15.19 14.52
N ASP A 149 -5.77 -14.83 13.40
CA ASP A 149 -7.05 -15.41 13.05
C ASP A 149 -6.83 -16.93 12.95
N PRO A 150 -7.43 -17.77 13.81
CA PRO A 150 -7.13 -19.19 13.89
C PRO A 150 -7.46 -19.94 12.59
N LEU A 151 -8.25 -19.33 11.70
CA LEU A 151 -8.57 -19.87 10.38
C LEU A 151 -7.42 -19.77 9.37
N TRP A 152 -6.42 -18.92 9.64
CA TRP A 152 -5.31 -18.67 8.73
C TRP A 152 -4.02 -19.22 9.31
N ARG A 153 -3.45 -20.21 8.62
CA ARG A 153 -2.13 -20.77 8.94
C ARG A 153 -1.03 -19.93 8.28
N PRO A 154 0.16 -19.81 8.88
CA PRO A 154 1.27 -19.12 8.23
C PRO A 154 1.64 -19.82 6.92
N LEU A 155 1.89 -19.03 5.87
CA LEU A 155 2.30 -19.54 4.57
C LEU A 155 3.71 -20.12 4.65
N ASN A 156 3.83 -21.41 4.32
CA ASN A 156 5.12 -22.04 4.03
C ASN A 156 5.14 -22.38 2.53
N PRO A 157 5.87 -21.63 1.69
CA PRO A 157 5.90 -21.84 0.24
C PRO A 157 6.27 -23.27 -0.18
N ALA A 158 7.18 -23.93 0.56
CA ALA A 158 7.62 -25.28 0.26
C ALA A 158 6.53 -26.34 0.52
N ALA A 159 5.58 -26.06 1.41
CA ALA A 159 4.49 -26.97 1.74
C ALA A 159 3.31 -26.90 0.76
N VAL A 160 3.19 -25.79 0.00
CA VAL A 160 2.04 -25.55 -0.90
C VAL A 160 1.83 -26.67 -1.92
N PRO A 161 2.85 -27.15 -2.67
CA PRO A 161 2.65 -28.19 -3.68
C PRO A 161 2.19 -29.53 -3.09
N HIS A 162 2.67 -29.86 -1.89
CA HIS A 162 2.31 -31.10 -1.20
C HIS A 162 0.89 -31.05 -0.65
N LEU A 163 0.52 -29.93 -0.03
CA LEU A 163 -0.82 -29.74 0.53
C LEU A 163 -1.89 -29.63 -0.58
N ALA A 164 -1.53 -29.04 -1.72
CA ALA A 164 -2.43 -28.88 -2.86
C ALA A 164 -2.81 -30.19 -3.56
N ALA A 165 -2.08 -31.28 -3.29
CA ALA A 165 -2.37 -32.60 -3.85
C ALA A 165 -3.73 -33.14 -3.37
N ASP A 166 -4.03 -32.93 -2.08
CA ASP A 166 -5.20 -33.52 -1.42
C ASP A 166 -6.20 -32.47 -0.89
N GLN A 167 -5.77 -31.21 -0.76
CA GLN A 167 -6.58 -30.14 -0.16
C GLN A 167 -6.67 -28.94 -1.09
N VAL A 168 -7.80 -28.23 -1.04
CA VAL A 168 -7.93 -26.92 -1.70
C VAL A 168 -7.36 -25.86 -0.76
N LEU A 169 -6.40 -25.09 -1.27
CA LEU A 169 -5.70 -24.06 -0.51
C LEU A 169 -6.10 -22.69 -1.03
N LEU A 170 -6.35 -21.75 -0.12
CA LEU A 170 -6.46 -20.32 -0.41
C LEU A 170 -5.23 -19.64 0.19
N VAL A 171 -4.34 -19.16 -0.67
CA VAL A 171 -3.14 -18.41 -0.28
C VAL A 171 -3.44 -16.90 -0.36
N ASP A 172 -3.20 -16.18 0.73
CA ASP A 172 -3.33 -14.72 0.85
C ASP A 172 -1.99 -14.15 1.34
N VAL A 173 -1.24 -13.45 0.48
CA VAL A 173 -0.05 -12.70 0.89
C VAL A 173 -0.45 -11.23 1.03
N THR A 174 -0.35 -10.73 2.26
CA THR A 174 -0.88 -9.45 2.69
C THR A 174 0.20 -8.59 3.35
N ALA A 175 -0.08 -7.30 3.54
CA ALA A 175 0.70 -6.41 4.38
C ALA A 175 -0.19 -5.34 5.02
N ASP A 176 0.18 -4.83 6.19
CA ASP A 176 -0.60 -3.81 6.91
C ASP A 176 -0.64 -2.46 6.17
N TRP A 177 0.42 -2.13 5.43
CA TRP A 177 0.54 -0.89 4.66
C TRP A 177 -0.22 -0.93 3.33
N CYS A 178 -0.70 -2.10 2.92
CA CYS A 178 -1.35 -2.32 1.64
C CYS A 178 -2.86 -2.03 1.74
N VAL A 179 -3.30 -0.89 1.21
CA VAL A 179 -4.72 -0.47 1.23
C VAL A 179 -5.64 -1.51 0.57
N THR A 180 -5.24 -2.02 -0.59
CA THR A 180 -6.01 -3.05 -1.31
C THR A 180 -6.14 -4.33 -0.50
N CYS A 181 -5.11 -4.72 0.24
CA CYS A 181 -5.12 -5.88 1.13
C CYS A 181 -6.15 -5.69 2.27
N VAL A 182 -6.16 -4.51 2.90
CA VAL A 182 -7.15 -4.17 3.94
C VAL A 182 -8.58 -4.18 3.38
N VAL A 183 -8.78 -3.66 2.17
CA VAL A 183 -10.08 -3.64 1.49
C VAL A 183 -10.55 -5.08 1.18
N ASN A 184 -9.70 -5.90 0.54
CA ASN A 184 -10.01 -7.29 0.22
C ASN A 184 -10.33 -8.11 1.47
N LYS A 185 -9.56 -7.91 2.54
CA LYS A 185 -9.77 -8.58 3.81
C LYS A 185 -11.15 -8.24 4.40
N ARG A 186 -11.47 -6.94 4.53
CA ARG A 186 -12.73 -6.49 5.14
C ARG A 186 -13.98 -6.72 4.28
N LEU A 187 -13.84 -6.68 2.96
CA LEU A 187 -14.98 -6.78 2.04
C LEU A 187 -15.20 -8.18 1.51
N VAL A 188 -14.20 -9.07 1.54
CA VAL A 188 -14.28 -10.39 0.92
C VAL A 188 -13.80 -11.50 1.86
N LEU A 189 -12.53 -11.51 2.27
CA LEU A 189 -11.93 -12.66 2.98
C LEU A 189 -12.53 -12.88 4.38
N ASP A 190 -12.81 -11.80 5.12
CA ASP A 190 -13.41 -11.87 6.46
C ASP A 190 -14.95 -11.94 6.43
N ARG A 191 -15.56 -11.98 5.23
CA ARG A 191 -17.01 -12.07 5.08
C ARG A 191 -17.51 -13.51 5.10
N PRO A 192 -18.78 -13.74 5.46
CA PRO A 192 -19.34 -15.08 5.60
C PRO A 192 -19.12 -16.04 4.42
N PRO A 193 -19.20 -15.61 3.14
CA PRO A 193 -19.03 -16.55 2.01
C PRO A 193 -17.69 -17.28 2.02
N ILE A 194 -16.61 -16.60 2.42
CA ILE A 194 -15.25 -17.16 2.43
C ILE A 194 -14.89 -17.68 3.81
N ARG A 195 -15.26 -16.95 4.88
CA ARG A 195 -15.03 -17.37 6.26
C ARG A 195 -15.68 -18.72 6.56
N ASN A 196 -16.89 -18.97 6.08
CA ASN A 196 -17.58 -20.25 6.29
C ASN A 196 -16.86 -21.41 5.57
N LEU A 197 -16.26 -21.18 4.40
CA LEU A 197 -15.49 -22.21 3.69
C LEU A 197 -14.23 -22.61 4.46
N LEU A 198 -13.60 -21.64 5.14
CA LEU A 198 -12.45 -21.88 6.02
C LEU A 198 -12.86 -22.59 7.32
N GLU A 199 -13.96 -22.17 7.94
CA GLU A 199 -14.46 -22.72 9.21
C GLU A 199 -14.93 -24.18 9.08
N VAL A 200 -15.60 -24.51 7.99
CA VAL A 200 -16.08 -25.89 7.72
C VAL A 200 -14.91 -26.81 7.30
N GLY A 201 -13.72 -26.25 7.04
CA GLY A 201 -12.54 -27.01 6.58
C GLY A 201 -12.61 -27.40 5.10
N ASP A 202 -13.47 -26.74 4.34
CA ASP A 202 -13.73 -26.99 2.93
C ASP A 202 -12.58 -26.49 2.05
N ILE A 203 -11.87 -25.48 2.56
CA ILE A 203 -10.59 -24.96 2.05
C ILE A 203 -9.64 -24.67 3.22
N VAL A 204 -8.35 -24.68 2.94
CA VAL A 204 -7.28 -24.34 3.89
C VAL A 204 -6.74 -22.95 3.60
N GLY A 205 -6.85 -22.04 4.57
CA GLY A 205 -6.26 -20.70 4.48
C GLY A 205 -4.78 -20.69 4.86
N LEU A 206 -3.92 -20.24 3.93
CA LEU A 206 -2.51 -19.96 4.17
C LEU A 206 -2.27 -18.45 3.99
N ARG A 207 -1.69 -17.80 5.00
CA ARG A 207 -1.43 -16.36 4.98
C ARG A 207 0.05 -16.04 5.12
N GLY A 208 0.58 -15.29 4.16
CA GLY A 208 1.93 -14.70 4.24
C GLY A 208 1.83 -13.24 4.66
N ASP A 209 2.56 -12.84 5.71
CA ASP A 209 2.64 -11.44 6.14
C ASP A 209 3.93 -10.81 5.59
N TRP A 210 3.79 -9.90 4.63
CA TRP A 210 4.86 -9.09 4.07
C TRP A 210 4.75 -7.64 4.56
N THR A 211 4.40 -7.44 5.82
CA THR A 211 4.55 -6.13 6.47
C THR A 211 6.03 -5.80 6.65
N LEU A 212 6.86 -6.81 6.95
CA LEU A 212 8.31 -6.75 6.97
C LEU A 212 8.90 -7.54 5.78
N PRO A 213 10.07 -7.15 5.24
CA PRO A 213 10.70 -7.90 4.16
C PRO A 213 11.05 -9.33 4.59
N ASP A 214 10.57 -10.31 3.81
CA ASP A 214 10.81 -11.73 4.03
C ASP A 214 11.30 -12.36 2.71
N SER A 215 12.45 -13.05 2.74
CA SER A 215 13.08 -13.63 1.54
C SER A 215 12.31 -14.83 0.98
N ASP A 216 11.63 -15.60 1.82
CA ASP A 216 10.91 -16.80 1.42
C ASP A 216 9.60 -16.42 0.73
N ILE A 217 8.89 -15.44 1.29
CA ILE A 217 7.71 -14.86 0.64
C ILE A 217 8.13 -14.15 -0.65
N ALA A 218 9.29 -13.49 -0.68
CA ALA A 218 9.81 -12.86 -1.89
C ALA A 218 10.12 -13.82 -3.02
N ALA A 219 10.77 -14.93 -2.72
CA ALA A 219 10.98 -15.99 -3.68
C ALA A 219 9.64 -16.53 -4.20
N TYR A 220 8.66 -16.75 -3.30
CA TYR A 220 7.33 -17.24 -3.67
C TYR A 220 6.54 -16.29 -4.58
N LEU A 221 6.56 -14.98 -4.33
CA LEU A 221 5.92 -14.03 -5.24
C LEU A 221 6.64 -13.97 -6.60
N ALA A 222 7.97 -14.07 -6.60
CA ALA A 222 8.76 -14.05 -7.82
C ALA A 222 8.46 -15.25 -8.73
N THR A 223 8.20 -16.45 -8.17
CA THR A 223 7.80 -17.62 -8.98
C THR A 223 6.47 -17.40 -9.71
N HIS A 224 5.60 -16.53 -9.18
CA HIS A 224 4.32 -16.16 -9.79
C HIS A 224 4.39 -14.87 -10.62
N GLN A 225 5.62 -14.39 -10.93
CA GLN A 225 5.87 -13.14 -11.67
C GLN A 225 5.26 -11.90 -10.98
N ARG A 226 5.23 -11.91 -9.64
CA ARG A 226 4.70 -10.81 -8.83
C ARG A 226 5.83 -10.21 -7.98
N LEU A 227 5.87 -8.88 -7.92
CA LEU A 227 6.90 -8.12 -7.21
C LEU A 227 6.40 -7.54 -5.88
N GLY A 228 5.19 -7.90 -5.43
CA GLY A 228 4.61 -7.40 -4.19
C GLY A 228 3.16 -7.83 -3.96
N VAL A 229 2.60 -7.28 -2.89
CA VAL A 229 1.21 -7.52 -2.42
C VAL A 229 0.22 -6.50 -3.02
N PRO A 230 -1.09 -6.81 -3.10
CA PRO A 230 -1.74 -8.06 -2.69
C PRO A 230 -1.45 -9.21 -3.66
N PHE A 231 -1.28 -10.41 -3.11
CA PHE A 231 -1.25 -11.63 -3.92
C PHE A 231 -2.20 -12.66 -3.33
N ASN A 232 -3.08 -13.18 -4.16
CA ASN A 232 -4.04 -14.20 -3.78
C ASN A 232 -4.03 -15.31 -4.83
N ALA A 233 -4.04 -16.56 -4.39
CA ALA A 233 -4.06 -17.71 -5.28
C ALA A 233 -4.86 -18.86 -4.67
N VAL A 234 -5.49 -19.66 -5.53
CA VAL A 234 -6.18 -20.89 -5.13
C VAL A 234 -5.46 -22.08 -5.73
N TYR A 235 -5.15 -23.07 -4.89
CA TYR A 235 -4.54 -24.34 -5.30
C TYR A 235 -5.47 -25.49 -4.98
N GLY A 236 -5.29 -26.62 -5.64
CA GLY A 236 -5.93 -27.88 -5.28
C GLY A 236 -5.68 -28.96 -6.30
N PRO A 237 -6.29 -30.15 -6.14
CA PRO A 237 -6.07 -31.30 -7.03
C PRO A 237 -6.44 -31.02 -8.50
N GLY A 238 -7.43 -30.16 -8.74
CA GLY A 238 -7.78 -29.69 -10.08
C GLY A 238 -6.88 -28.58 -10.64
N LEU A 239 -6.14 -27.89 -9.77
CA LEU A 239 -5.26 -26.75 -10.07
C LEU A 239 -3.92 -26.88 -9.32
N PRO A 240 -3.06 -27.85 -9.69
CA PRO A 240 -1.81 -28.12 -8.96
C PRO A 240 -0.78 -26.99 -9.10
N GLU A 241 -0.78 -26.26 -10.22
CA GLU A 241 0.07 -25.08 -10.44
C GLU A 241 -0.51 -23.81 -9.78
N GLY A 242 -1.73 -23.88 -9.26
CA GLY A 242 -2.46 -22.75 -8.70
C GLY A 242 -3.04 -21.82 -9.74
N GLU A 243 -4.12 -21.14 -9.36
CA GLU A 243 -4.72 -20.06 -10.14
C GLU A 243 -4.55 -18.75 -9.37
N VAL A 244 -3.85 -17.79 -9.98
CA VAL A 244 -3.66 -16.45 -9.41
C VAL A 244 -4.93 -15.64 -9.59
N LEU A 245 -5.45 -15.10 -8.48
CA LEU A 245 -6.65 -14.28 -8.46
C LEU A 245 -6.36 -12.81 -8.82
N PRO A 246 -7.39 -12.04 -9.22
CA PRO A 246 -7.26 -10.60 -9.40
C PRO A 246 -6.85 -9.88 -8.11
N GLU A 247 -6.16 -8.74 -8.25
CA GLU A 247 -5.71 -7.93 -7.11
C GLU A 247 -6.87 -7.36 -6.29
N LEU A 248 -7.99 -7.06 -6.93
CA LEU A 248 -9.26 -6.73 -6.27
C LEU A 248 -10.12 -7.98 -6.21
N LEU A 249 -10.32 -8.50 -5.00
CA LEU A 249 -11.05 -9.73 -4.80
C LEU A 249 -12.57 -9.50 -4.90
N THR A 250 -13.26 -10.54 -5.35
CA THR A 250 -14.70 -10.71 -5.21
C THR A 250 -14.97 -12.10 -4.65
N ALA A 251 -16.07 -12.27 -3.92
CA ALA A 251 -16.42 -13.56 -3.36
C ALA A 251 -16.63 -14.61 -4.46
N ASP A 252 -17.28 -14.22 -5.56
CA ASP A 252 -17.57 -15.10 -6.69
C ASP A 252 -16.28 -15.61 -7.34
N ALA A 253 -15.29 -14.74 -7.58
CA ALA A 253 -14.01 -15.16 -8.17
C ALA A 253 -13.29 -16.22 -7.31
N ILE A 254 -13.32 -16.07 -5.98
CA ILE A 254 -12.72 -17.06 -5.07
C ILE A 254 -13.52 -18.36 -5.10
N ILE A 255 -14.84 -18.29 -4.99
CA ILE A 255 -15.71 -19.47 -4.97
C ILE A 255 -15.58 -20.26 -6.28
N GLU A 256 -15.57 -19.59 -7.42
CA GLU A 256 -15.38 -20.23 -8.73
C GLU A 256 -14.00 -20.88 -8.87
N ALA A 257 -12.94 -20.22 -8.39
CA ALA A 257 -11.60 -20.79 -8.39
C ALA A 257 -11.52 -22.01 -7.46
N VAL A 258 -12.13 -21.96 -6.27
CA VAL A 258 -12.25 -23.09 -5.34
C VAL A 258 -13.00 -24.26 -5.97
N GLN A 259 -14.10 -24.01 -6.68
CA GLN A 259 -14.82 -25.06 -7.38
C GLN A 259 -13.99 -25.71 -8.50
N ARG A 260 -13.18 -24.95 -9.23
CA ARG A 260 -12.25 -25.50 -10.22
C ARG A 260 -11.12 -26.29 -9.57
N ALA A 261 -10.56 -25.80 -8.46
CA ALA A 261 -9.54 -26.49 -7.68
C ALA A 261 -10.01 -27.83 -7.11
N LYS A 262 -11.30 -27.94 -6.73
CA LYS A 262 -11.91 -29.20 -6.24
C LYS A 262 -12.09 -30.24 -7.34
N ARG A 263 -12.34 -29.83 -8.59
CA ARG A 263 -12.62 -30.76 -9.70
C ARG A 263 -11.30 -31.32 -10.23
N ALA A 264 -10.90 -32.50 -9.75
CA ALA A 264 -9.82 -33.26 -10.35
C ALA A 264 -10.08 -33.42 -11.85
N LYS A 265 -9.07 -33.10 -12.68
CA LYS A 265 -9.13 -33.25 -14.14
C LYS A 265 -9.43 -34.72 -14.43
N VAL A 266 -10.69 -35.03 -14.74
CA VAL A 266 -11.09 -36.35 -15.25
C VAL A 266 -10.32 -36.53 -16.55
N ARG A 267 -9.29 -37.35 -16.50
CA ARG A 267 -8.52 -37.77 -17.68
C ARG A 267 -9.02 -39.13 -18.12
#